data_AF-A0ABD3MIL8-F1
#
_entry.id   AF-A0ABD3MIL8-F1
#
_cell.length_a   1.000
_cell.length_b   1.000
_cell.length_c   1.000
_cell.angle_alpha   90.00
_cell.angle_beta   90.00
_cell.angle_gamma   90.00
#
_symmetry.space_group_name_H-M   'P 1'
#
loop_
_entity.id
_entity.type
_entity.pdbx_description
1 polymer ?
#
loop_
_entity_poly.entity_id
_entity_poly.type
_entity_poly.pdbx_seq_one_letter_code
_entity_poly.pdbx_strand_id
1 'polypeptide(L)'
;MADKLQGRVKWFSNKKGFGFITPAEGSSVTDDVFVHQSSIFSEGYRTLDEGWEVEFEVGHDEDGKVKAVNVTAPGGGACTGPRKPRPHIRRRDGRGGGGGGKKSSAAGATAGAGGANNKGPAKPRDPFWHESLNDSVKGMLEEKGIRMGTGTIDVSIGDARVKLGTNGYSSVAHAEMMLGEGSFTCDVDGNVTLTWKHCIAFDKAADQWAASADTSILPSFFCLADANVLPVQPNENAQSLWGDIANPRTALEENGFQMRHVVLTPKRRN
;
A
#
# COMPACT_ATOMS: atom_id res chain seq x y z
N MET A 1 4.79 -36.84 -24.85
CA MET A 1 5.04 -35.38 -24.95
C MET A 1 3.93 -34.73 -24.16
N ALA A 2 4.25 -33.89 -23.17
CA ALA A 2 3.21 -33.20 -22.42
C ALA A 2 2.52 -32.19 -23.34
N ASP A 3 1.19 -32.22 -23.40
CA ASP A 3 0.41 -31.24 -24.14
C ASP A 3 0.59 -29.87 -23.49
N LYS A 4 1.34 -29.01 -24.18
CA LYS A 4 1.50 -27.61 -23.79
C LYS A 4 0.27 -26.84 -24.26
N LEU A 5 -0.39 -26.19 -23.32
CA LEU A 5 -1.56 -25.37 -23.56
C LEU A 5 -1.17 -23.90 -23.40
N GLN A 6 -1.82 -23.07 -24.21
CA GLN A 6 -1.71 -21.61 -24.11
C GLN A 6 -2.90 -21.07 -23.33
N GLY A 7 -2.66 -20.06 -22.52
CA GLY A 7 -3.72 -19.39 -21.79
C GLY A 7 -3.29 -18.01 -21.32
N ARG A 8 -4.24 -17.31 -20.72
CA ARG A 8 -4.07 -15.95 -20.24
C ARG A 8 -4.24 -15.91 -18.73
N VAL A 9 -3.32 -15.24 -18.03
CA VAL A 9 -3.38 -15.11 -16.57
C VAL A 9 -4.60 -14.28 -16.19
N LYS A 10 -5.56 -14.89 -15.51
CA LYS A 10 -6.79 -14.23 -15.05
C LYS A 10 -6.51 -13.28 -13.90
N TRP A 11 -5.72 -13.75 -12.94
CA TRP A 11 -5.17 -12.94 -11.86
C TRP A 11 -4.06 -13.73 -11.17
N PHE A 12 -3.09 -13.02 -10.60
CA PHE A 12 -2.02 -13.62 -9.82
C PHE A 12 -1.62 -12.72 -8.66
N SER A 13 -1.57 -13.26 -7.44
CA SER A 13 -1.21 -12.50 -6.26
C SER A 13 0.27 -12.67 -5.96
N ASN A 14 1.09 -11.67 -6.34
CA ASN A 14 2.53 -11.65 -6.05
C ASN A 14 2.87 -11.74 -4.56
N LYS A 15 1.94 -11.37 -3.68
CA LYS A 15 2.08 -11.45 -2.22
C LYS A 15 1.77 -12.85 -1.68
N LYS A 16 0.78 -13.54 -2.26
CA LYS A 16 0.37 -14.88 -1.81
C LYS A 16 1.05 -16.00 -2.59
N GLY A 17 1.61 -15.73 -3.77
CA GLY A 17 2.33 -16.69 -4.60
C GLY A 17 1.44 -17.63 -5.42
N PHE A 18 0.16 -17.30 -5.63
CA PHE A 18 -0.76 -18.13 -6.43
C PHE A 18 -1.75 -17.28 -7.24
N GLY A 19 -2.38 -17.91 -8.23
CA GLY A 19 -3.34 -17.29 -9.12
C GLY A 19 -4.09 -18.31 -9.97
N PHE A 20 -4.77 -17.82 -11.01
CA PHE A 20 -5.49 -18.63 -11.99
C PHE A 20 -5.18 -18.19 -13.42
N ILE A 21 -5.14 -19.16 -14.32
CA ILE A 21 -4.94 -18.98 -15.76
C ILE A 21 -6.23 -19.42 -16.45
N THR A 22 -6.75 -18.58 -17.33
CA THR A 22 -7.86 -18.92 -18.22
C THR A 22 -7.26 -19.51 -19.50
N PRO A 23 -7.48 -20.81 -19.81
CA PRO A 23 -6.98 -21.42 -21.03
C PRO A 23 -7.55 -20.76 -22.29
N ALA A 24 -6.81 -20.80 -23.40
CA ALA A 24 -7.27 -20.25 -24.68
C ALA A 24 -8.42 -21.09 -25.27
N GLU A 25 -9.29 -20.44 -26.05
CA GLU A 25 -10.43 -21.09 -26.71
C GLU A 25 -9.94 -22.23 -27.62
N GLY A 26 -10.43 -23.46 -27.38
CA GLY A 26 -9.98 -24.68 -28.06
C GLY A 26 -9.01 -25.57 -27.27
N SER A 27 -8.65 -25.19 -26.03
CA SER A 27 -7.87 -26.03 -25.12
C SER A 27 -8.69 -27.19 -24.55
N SER A 28 -8.04 -28.32 -24.23
CA SER A 28 -8.69 -29.50 -23.63
C SER A 28 -9.29 -29.27 -22.23
N VAL A 29 -9.02 -28.11 -21.63
CA VAL A 29 -9.55 -27.69 -20.32
C VAL A 29 -10.42 -26.46 -20.52
N THR A 30 -11.66 -26.54 -20.07
CA THR A 30 -12.63 -25.43 -20.13
C THR A 30 -12.66 -24.59 -18.85
N ASP A 31 -12.11 -25.13 -17.75
CA ASP A 31 -12.12 -24.49 -16.44
C ASP A 31 -10.86 -23.65 -16.19
N ASP A 32 -10.95 -22.70 -15.25
CA ASP A 32 -9.80 -21.92 -14.80
C ASP A 32 -8.76 -22.85 -14.14
N VAL A 33 -7.51 -22.75 -14.60
CA VAL A 33 -6.41 -23.59 -14.13
C VAL A 33 -5.68 -22.89 -13.00
N PHE A 34 -5.55 -23.57 -11.86
CA PHE A 34 -4.81 -23.04 -10.71
C PHE A 34 -3.30 -22.99 -10.99
N VAL A 35 -2.64 -21.88 -10.66
CA VAL A 35 -1.17 -21.74 -10.80
C VAL A 35 -0.53 -21.32 -9.47
N HIS A 36 0.55 -22.01 -9.10
CA HIS A 36 1.39 -21.67 -7.95
C HIS A 36 2.76 -21.18 -8.40
N GLN A 37 3.37 -20.28 -7.64
CA GLN A 37 4.69 -19.70 -7.95
C GLN A 37 5.80 -20.75 -8.13
N SER A 38 5.68 -21.92 -7.48
CA SER A 38 6.65 -23.01 -7.62
C SER A 38 6.70 -23.57 -9.03
N SER A 39 5.58 -23.50 -9.76
CA SER A 39 5.42 -24.03 -11.11
C SER A 39 5.84 -23.05 -12.21
N ILE A 40 6.19 -21.81 -11.85
CA ILE A 40 6.58 -20.77 -12.81
C ILE A 40 8.07 -20.84 -13.09
N PHE A 41 8.42 -20.96 -14.36
CA PHE A 41 9.79 -20.86 -14.84
C PHE A 41 10.18 -19.38 -15.00
N SER A 42 11.00 -18.88 -14.08
CA SER A 42 11.54 -17.51 -14.11
C SER A 42 12.96 -17.51 -13.55
N GLU A 43 13.83 -16.68 -14.13
CA GLU A 43 15.21 -16.48 -13.63
C GLU A 43 15.27 -15.62 -12.35
N GLY A 44 14.14 -15.05 -11.90
CA GLY A 44 14.07 -14.14 -10.76
C GLY A 44 12.81 -14.29 -9.91
N TYR A 45 12.27 -13.18 -9.41
CA TYR A 45 11.05 -13.19 -8.61
C TYR A 45 9.87 -13.70 -9.47
N ARG A 46 9.24 -14.80 -9.02
CA ARG A 46 8.28 -15.58 -9.81
C ARG A 46 6.91 -14.92 -9.80
N THR A 47 6.72 -13.96 -10.69
CA THR A 47 5.49 -13.17 -10.81
C THR A 47 4.85 -13.32 -12.18
N LEU A 48 3.53 -13.24 -12.19
CA LEU A 48 2.73 -13.11 -13.40
C LEU A 48 1.87 -11.86 -13.25
N ASP A 49 1.76 -11.07 -14.33
CA ASP A 49 0.79 -9.97 -14.38
C ASP A 49 -0.54 -10.46 -14.97
N GLU A 50 -1.63 -9.83 -14.54
CA GLU A 50 -2.96 -10.06 -15.08
C GLU A 50 -2.99 -9.74 -16.58
N GLY A 51 -3.56 -10.66 -17.34
CA GLY A 51 -3.70 -10.53 -18.78
C GLY A 51 -2.47 -10.96 -19.59
N TRP A 52 -1.42 -11.50 -18.96
CA TRP A 52 -0.28 -12.09 -19.70
C TRP A 52 -0.63 -13.41 -20.35
N GLU A 53 -0.11 -13.62 -21.54
CA GLU A 53 -0.13 -14.92 -22.23
C GLU A 53 0.98 -15.80 -21.66
N VAL A 54 0.66 -17.06 -21.42
CA VAL A 54 1.57 -18.05 -20.86
C VAL A 54 1.35 -19.40 -21.53
N GLU A 55 2.43 -20.18 -21.60
CA GLU A 55 2.41 -21.59 -21.98
C GLU A 55 2.59 -22.44 -20.73
N PHE A 56 1.71 -23.41 -20.53
CA PHE A 56 1.73 -24.28 -19.37
C PHE A 56 1.29 -25.69 -19.73
N GLU A 57 1.67 -26.64 -18.90
CA GLU A 57 1.21 -28.02 -18.97
C GLU A 57 0.15 -28.24 -17.89
N VAL A 58 -0.84 -29.08 -18.17
CA VAL A 58 -1.87 -29.42 -17.19
C VAL A 58 -1.42 -30.62 -16.38
N GLY A 59 -1.32 -30.43 -15.07
CA GLY A 59 -1.14 -31.49 -14.09
C GLY A 59 -2.34 -31.61 -13.16
N HIS A 60 -2.36 -32.68 -12.38
CA HIS A 60 -3.36 -32.90 -11.34
C HIS A 60 -2.71 -32.81 -9.96
N ASP A 61 -3.41 -32.24 -9.00
CA ASP A 61 -2.99 -32.26 -7.59
C ASP A 61 -3.40 -33.56 -6.89
N GLU A 62 -2.93 -33.78 -5.66
CA GLU A 62 -3.27 -34.97 -4.85
C GLU A 62 -4.80 -35.12 -4.64
N ASP A 63 -5.54 -34.01 -4.64
CA ASP A 63 -7.01 -33.95 -4.59
C ASP A 63 -7.71 -34.08 -5.96
N GLY A 64 -6.97 -34.39 -7.04
CA GLY A 64 -7.51 -34.56 -8.40
C GLY A 64 -7.84 -33.26 -9.15
N LYS A 65 -7.62 -32.10 -8.54
CA LYS A 65 -7.88 -30.78 -9.16
C LYS A 65 -6.83 -30.42 -10.21
N VAL A 66 -7.27 -29.69 -11.23
CA VAL A 66 -6.45 -29.25 -12.36
C VAL A 66 -5.52 -28.12 -11.93
N LYS A 67 -4.21 -28.29 -12.13
CA LYS A 67 -3.17 -27.28 -11.84
C LYS A 67 -2.22 -27.09 -13.02
N ALA A 68 -1.68 -25.89 -13.16
CA ALA A 68 -0.68 -25.56 -14.14
C ALA A 68 0.72 -25.96 -13.62
N VAL A 69 1.45 -26.71 -14.44
CA VAL A 69 2.85 -27.07 -14.23
C VAL A 69 3.69 -26.54 -15.39
N ASN A 70 4.98 -26.30 -15.12
CA ASN A 70 5.94 -25.82 -16.13
C ASN A 70 5.49 -24.54 -16.88
N VAL A 71 5.04 -23.52 -16.12
CA VAL A 71 4.52 -22.27 -16.68
C VAL A 71 5.66 -21.41 -17.22
N THR A 72 5.62 -21.10 -18.51
CA THR A 72 6.62 -20.35 -19.27
C THR A 72 5.96 -19.21 -20.05
N ALA A 73 6.76 -18.26 -20.54
CA ALA A 73 6.29 -17.30 -21.53
C ALA A 73 6.03 -18.00 -22.88
N PRO A 74 5.18 -17.46 -23.77
CA PRO A 74 4.97 -18.00 -25.10
C PRO A 74 6.30 -18.23 -25.82
N GLY A 75 6.52 -19.44 -26.35
CA GLY A 75 7.81 -19.83 -26.92
C GLY A 75 8.86 -20.35 -25.92
N GLY A 76 8.45 -20.71 -24.69
CA GLY A 76 9.30 -21.37 -23.70
C GLY A 76 10.30 -20.47 -22.96
N GLY A 77 10.14 -19.15 -23.06
CA GLY A 77 10.98 -18.18 -22.37
C GLY A 77 10.72 -18.11 -20.86
N ALA A 78 11.67 -17.56 -20.10
CA ALA A 78 11.46 -17.25 -18.70
C ALA A 78 10.38 -16.18 -18.53
N CYS A 79 9.47 -16.36 -17.56
CA CYS A 79 8.51 -15.34 -17.14
C CYS A 79 9.26 -14.22 -16.38
N THR A 80 10.03 -13.41 -17.10
CA THR A 80 10.71 -12.24 -16.55
C THR A 80 9.84 -11.01 -16.77
N GLY A 81 9.30 -10.44 -15.69
CA GLY A 81 8.73 -9.10 -15.76
C GLY A 81 9.78 -8.09 -16.25
N PRO A 82 9.35 -6.95 -16.80
CA PRO A 82 10.27 -5.97 -17.37
C PRO A 82 11.32 -5.60 -16.33
N ARG A 83 12.59 -5.93 -16.60
CA ARG A 83 13.73 -5.43 -15.84
C ARG A 83 13.61 -3.90 -15.89
N LYS A 84 13.21 -3.26 -14.79
CA LYS A 84 13.31 -1.80 -14.66
C LYS A 84 14.76 -1.43 -15.02
N PRO A 85 15.00 -0.55 -16.01
CA PRO A 85 16.33 -0.02 -16.21
C PRO A 85 16.80 0.58 -14.89
N ARG A 86 17.91 0.08 -14.34
CA ARG A 86 18.55 0.74 -13.20
C ARG A 86 18.80 2.18 -13.62
N PRO A 87 18.36 3.19 -12.86
CA PRO A 87 18.64 4.56 -13.23
C PRO A 87 20.16 4.73 -13.24
N HIS A 88 20.72 5.03 -14.42
CA HIS A 88 22.09 5.52 -14.50
C HIS A 88 22.15 6.80 -13.67
N ILE A 89 22.91 6.75 -12.58
CA ILE A 89 23.29 7.93 -11.81
C ILE A 89 23.85 8.93 -12.81
N ARG A 90 23.09 9.99 -13.10
CA ARG A 90 23.59 11.14 -13.84
C ARG A 90 24.69 11.74 -12.97
N ARG A 91 25.95 11.44 -13.30
CA ARG A 91 27.08 12.20 -12.78
C ARG A 91 26.87 13.64 -13.21
N ARG A 92 26.60 14.46 -12.20
CA ARG A 92 26.40 15.90 -12.30
C ARG A 92 27.61 16.52 -12.99
N ASP A 93 27.33 17.32 -14.02
CA ASP A 93 28.29 18.14 -14.73
C ASP A 93 29.11 18.99 -13.75
N GLY A 94 30.43 18.92 -13.93
CA GLY A 94 31.40 19.63 -13.10
C GLY A 94 32.83 19.47 -13.61
N ARG A 95 33.16 20.21 -14.68
CA ARG A 95 34.51 20.70 -15.04
C ARG A 95 35.59 19.68 -15.44
N GLY A 96 36.01 19.77 -16.71
CA GLY A 96 37.43 19.76 -17.07
C GLY A 96 37.89 18.70 -18.09
N GLY A 97 38.13 19.15 -19.33
CA GLY A 97 39.35 18.79 -20.07
C GLY A 97 39.31 17.62 -21.07
N GLY A 98 39.29 17.96 -22.37
CA GLY A 98 40.33 17.51 -23.31
C GLY A 98 40.05 16.31 -24.24
N GLY A 99 40.04 16.59 -25.56
CA GLY A 99 40.38 15.67 -26.66
C GLY A 99 39.26 14.69 -27.06
N GLY A 100 38.78 14.59 -28.30
CA GLY A 100 39.40 14.79 -29.61
C GLY A 100 39.06 13.55 -30.43
N GLY A 101 38.40 13.68 -31.60
CA GLY A 101 38.19 12.54 -32.48
C GLY A 101 36.96 12.62 -33.37
N LYS A 102 37.16 13.14 -34.58
CA LYS A 102 36.24 13.06 -35.72
C LYS A 102 35.79 11.62 -35.98
N LYS A 103 34.54 11.41 -36.39
CA LYS A 103 34.21 10.65 -37.61
C LYS A 103 32.78 10.93 -38.07
N SER A 104 32.73 11.11 -39.37
CA SER A 104 31.64 11.51 -40.23
C SER A 104 30.74 10.33 -40.64
N SER A 105 29.65 10.74 -41.27
CA SER A 105 28.97 10.10 -42.41
C SER A 105 28.06 8.90 -42.17
N ALA A 106 26.78 9.19 -42.42
CA ALA A 106 25.95 8.57 -43.46
C ALA A 106 24.94 7.49 -43.05
N ALA A 107 23.69 7.89 -43.30
CA ALA A 107 22.64 7.16 -44.02
C ALA A 107 21.93 6.00 -43.33
N GLY A 108 20.60 6.13 -43.27
CA GLY A 108 19.67 5.04 -43.01
C GLY A 108 18.31 5.57 -42.62
N ALA A 109 17.40 5.70 -43.60
CA ALA A 109 15.96 5.91 -43.41
C ALA A 109 15.40 4.96 -42.34
N THR A 110 14.40 5.33 -41.55
CA THR A 110 12.98 5.24 -41.95
C THR A 110 12.09 6.11 -41.06
N ALA A 111 10.99 6.58 -41.66
CA ALA A 111 9.84 7.15 -40.98
C ALA A 111 9.21 6.15 -39.99
N GLY A 112 8.65 6.65 -38.90
CA GLY A 112 7.83 5.85 -38.00
C GLY A 112 7.32 6.64 -36.80
N ALA A 113 6.13 7.21 -36.96
CA ALA A 113 5.33 7.76 -35.87
C ALA A 113 5.25 6.74 -34.70
N GLY A 114 5.61 7.17 -33.49
CA GLY A 114 5.83 6.27 -32.36
C GLY A 114 4.93 6.56 -31.17
N GLY A 115 3.71 6.02 -31.21
CA GLY A 115 3.06 5.40 -30.06
C GLY A 115 2.50 6.33 -28.99
N ALA A 116 1.27 6.82 -29.22
CA ALA A 116 0.35 7.13 -28.15
C ALA A 116 0.26 5.91 -27.20
N ASN A 117 0.74 6.06 -25.97
CA ASN A 117 0.51 5.07 -24.93
C ASN A 117 -1.00 4.98 -24.72
N ASN A 118 -1.61 3.93 -25.26
CA ASN A 118 -2.99 3.56 -24.97
C ASN A 118 -3.03 2.95 -23.56
N LYS A 119 -2.74 3.77 -22.54
CA LYS A 119 -3.22 3.51 -21.19
C LYS A 119 -4.73 3.70 -21.28
N GLY A 120 -5.47 2.60 -21.31
CA GLY A 120 -6.89 2.64 -20.96
C GLY A 120 -7.05 3.46 -19.67
N PRO A 121 -8.17 4.19 -19.51
CA PRO A 121 -8.36 5.08 -18.37
C PRO A 121 -8.02 4.31 -17.10
N ALA A 122 -7.09 4.86 -16.29
CA ALA A 122 -6.82 4.30 -14.98
C ALA A 122 -8.16 4.11 -14.29
N LYS A 123 -8.43 2.90 -13.77
CA LYS A 123 -9.64 2.68 -12.97
C LYS A 123 -9.72 3.84 -11.97
N PRO A 124 -10.85 4.57 -11.91
CA PRO A 124 -10.98 5.67 -10.98
C PRO A 124 -10.68 5.12 -9.59
N ARG A 125 -9.62 5.64 -8.97
CA ARG A 125 -9.39 5.40 -7.55
C ARG A 125 -10.41 6.24 -6.82
N ASP A 126 -11.02 5.67 -5.80
CA ASP A 126 -11.76 6.47 -4.85
C ASP A 126 -10.79 7.54 -4.32
N PRO A 127 -11.15 8.83 -4.45
CA PRO A 127 -10.29 9.91 -3.99
C PRO A 127 -10.10 9.75 -2.48
N PHE A 128 -8.90 10.07 -1.99
CA PHE A 128 -8.71 10.11 -0.55
C PHE A 128 -9.58 11.23 0.04
N TRP A 129 -10.08 11.03 1.26
CA TRP A 129 -10.97 11.98 1.93
C TRP A 129 -10.35 13.39 2.05
N HIS A 130 -9.02 13.51 2.15
CA HIS A 130 -8.35 14.81 2.24
C HIS A 130 -8.34 15.55 0.88
N GLU A 131 -8.63 14.87 -0.23
CA GLU A 131 -8.72 15.51 -1.56
C GLU A 131 -9.98 16.39 -1.67
N SER A 132 -11.06 16.08 -0.94
CA SER A 132 -12.28 16.89 -0.92
C SER A 132 -12.18 18.13 -0.01
N LEU A 133 -11.09 18.31 0.73
CA LEU A 133 -10.87 19.53 1.52
C LEU A 133 -10.77 20.76 0.62
N ASN A 134 -11.29 21.89 1.10
CA ASN A 134 -11.12 23.17 0.43
C ASN A 134 -9.63 23.60 0.41
N ASP A 135 -9.25 24.46 -0.54
CA ASP A 135 -7.84 24.85 -0.73
C ASP A 135 -7.29 25.66 0.44
N SER A 136 -8.15 26.37 1.18
CA SER A 136 -7.76 27.12 2.38
C SER A 136 -7.28 26.19 3.49
N VAL A 137 -8.03 25.13 3.78
CA VAL A 137 -7.69 24.11 4.78
C VAL A 137 -6.44 23.36 4.36
N LYS A 138 -6.33 22.99 3.09
CA LYS A 138 -5.11 22.37 2.55
C LYS A 138 -3.88 23.26 2.75
N GLY A 139 -3.99 24.55 2.44
CA GLY A 139 -2.92 25.53 2.65
C GLY A 139 -2.48 25.63 4.12
N MET A 140 -3.44 25.70 5.06
CA MET A 140 -3.14 25.73 6.49
C MET A 140 -2.46 24.46 6.99
N LEU A 141 -2.89 23.29 6.50
CA LEU A 141 -2.26 22.01 6.84
C LEU A 141 -0.81 21.96 6.33
N GLU A 142 -0.57 22.42 5.10
CA GLU A 142 0.78 22.50 4.53
C GLU A 142 1.68 23.49 5.29
N GLU A 143 1.16 24.65 5.68
CA GLU A 143 1.88 25.65 6.49
C GLU A 143 2.26 25.09 7.87
N LYS A 144 1.37 24.31 8.48
CA LYS A 144 1.63 23.55 9.71
C LYS A 144 2.58 22.36 9.50
N GLY A 145 2.97 22.04 8.26
CA GLY A 145 3.84 20.90 7.94
C GLY A 145 3.17 19.54 8.01
N ILE A 146 1.83 19.49 8.02
CA ILE A 146 1.04 18.26 8.02
C ILE A 146 0.98 17.71 6.59
N ARG A 147 1.54 16.52 6.39
CA ARG A 147 1.70 15.93 5.05
C ARG A 147 0.46 15.17 4.61
N MET A 148 -0.20 15.65 3.57
CA MET A 148 -1.33 14.97 2.89
C MET A 148 -0.81 14.26 1.63
N GLY A 149 -0.45 12.97 1.72
CA GLY A 149 0.11 12.27 0.54
C GLY A 149 -0.06 10.76 0.49
N THR A 150 -0.54 10.13 1.56
CA THR A 150 -0.61 8.66 1.66
C THR A 150 -2.01 8.14 2.02
N GLY A 151 -3.05 8.97 1.87
CA GLY A 151 -4.42 8.65 2.27
C GLY A 151 -4.65 8.65 3.79
N THR A 152 -3.61 8.93 4.56
CA THR A 152 -3.64 9.04 6.01
C THR A 152 -2.99 10.34 6.43
N ILE A 153 -3.50 10.97 7.47
CA ILE A 153 -2.81 12.06 8.16
C ILE A 153 -2.65 11.71 9.64
N ASP A 154 -1.55 12.17 10.22
CA ASP A 154 -1.28 12.10 11.65
C ASP A 154 -1.25 13.54 12.17
N VAL A 155 -2.03 13.82 13.22
CA VAL A 155 -2.13 15.14 13.85
C VAL A 155 -2.06 15.02 15.37
N SER A 156 -1.59 16.08 16.01
CA SER A 156 -1.57 16.24 17.47
C SER A 156 -2.55 17.31 17.88
N ILE A 157 -3.29 17.06 18.95
CA ILE A 157 -4.33 17.95 19.50
C ILE A 157 -4.23 17.89 21.02
N GLY A 158 -3.62 18.92 21.62
CA GLY A 158 -3.31 18.90 23.05
C GLY A 158 -2.48 17.66 23.42
N ASP A 159 -3.02 16.83 24.32
CA ASP A 159 -2.38 15.61 24.81
C ASP A 159 -2.77 14.34 24.02
N ALA A 160 -3.45 14.52 22.89
CA ALA A 160 -3.88 13.45 22.01
C ALA A 160 -3.11 13.44 20.69
N ARG A 161 -2.75 12.24 20.25
CA ARG A 161 -2.29 11.97 18.88
C ARG A 161 -3.37 11.21 18.13
N VAL A 162 -3.85 11.79 17.03
CA VAL A 162 -4.92 11.24 16.20
C VAL A 162 -4.36 10.87 14.83
N LYS A 163 -4.72 9.68 14.37
CA LYS A 163 -4.44 9.21 13.02
C LYS A 163 -5.75 9.03 12.27
N LEU A 164 -5.92 9.81 11.21
CA LEU A 164 -7.05 9.68 10.31
C LEU A 164 -6.62 8.84 9.11
N GLY A 165 -7.22 7.67 8.99
CA GLY A 165 -6.93 6.67 7.99
C GLY A 165 -7.76 6.82 6.71
N THR A 166 -7.52 5.93 5.76
CA THR A 166 -8.36 5.80 4.56
C THR A 166 -9.73 5.22 4.93
N ASN A 167 -10.76 5.56 4.15
CA ASN A 167 -12.13 5.03 4.28
C ASN A 167 -12.83 5.36 5.62
N GLY A 168 -12.53 6.52 6.22
CA GLY A 168 -13.23 6.97 7.44
C GLY A 168 -12.80 6.22 8.69
N TYR A 169 -11.66 5.53 8.68
CA TYR A 169 -11.09 4.88 9.86
C TYR A 169 -10.23 5.82 10.70
N SER A 170 -10.31 5.75 12.03
CA SER A 170 -9.46 6.56 12.92
C SER A 170 -8.91 5.76 14.11
N SER A 171 -7.72 6.17 14.57
CA SER A 171 -7.13 5.71 15.83
C SER A 171 -6.56 6.88 16.62
N VAL A 172 -6.58 6.78 17.94
CA VAL A 172 -6.09 7.82 18.87
C VAL A 172 -5.31 7.22 20.03
N ALA A 173 -4.27 7.95 20.47
CA ALA A 173 -3.61 7.76 21.76
C ALA A 173 -3.69 9.07 22.54
N HIS A 174 -4.09 9.00 23.82
CA HIS A 174 -4.23 10.16 24.71
C HIS A 174 -3.37 9.98 25.96
N ALA A 175 -2.65 11.01 26.42
CA ALA A 175 -1.66 10.96 27.52
C ALA A 175 -2.11 10.28 28.84
N GLU A 176 -3.41 10.24 29.10
CA GLU A 176 -4.01 9.46 30.21
C GLU A 176 -4.07 7.94 29.96
N MET A 177 -3.18 7.41 29.11
CA MET A 177 -3.08 5.99 28.76
C MET A 177 -4.37 5.40 28.19
N MET A 178 -5.08 6.18 27.36
CA MET A 178 -6.24 5.70 26.63
C MET A 178 -5.95 5.55 25.15
N LEU A 179 -6.39 4.42 24.60
CA LEU A 179 -6.34 4.08 23.18
C LEU A 179 -7.75 3.90 22.66
N GLY A 180 -8.02 4.56 21.54
CA GLY A 180 -9.30 4.47 20.85
C GLY A 180 -9.14 4.05 19.39
N GLU A 181 -10.08 3.24 18.93
CA GLU A 181 -10.29 2.90 17.52
C GLU A 181 -11.74 3.19 17.16
N GLY A 182 -11.94 3.83 16.02
CA GLY A 182 -13.26 4.32 15.63
C GLY A 182 -13.36 4.68 14.17
N SER A 183 -14.51 5.25 13.82
CA SER A 183 -14.73 5.89 12.53
C SER A 183 -14.67 7.40 12.65
N PHE A 184 -14.39 8.07 11.54
CA PHE A 184 -14.47 9.52 11.45
C PHE A 184 -15.17 9.94 10.16
N THR A 185 -15.76 11.12 10.19
CA THR A 185 -16.16 11.88 9.01
C THR A 185 -15.39 13.19 8.98
N CYS A 186 -15.13 13.68 7.77
CA CYS A 186 -14.52 15.00 7.59
C CYS A 186 -15.25 15.73 6.46
N ASP A 187 -15.69 16.95 6.74
CA ASP A 187 -16.32 17.79 5.72
C ASP A 187 -15.29 18.57 4.90
N VAL A 188 -15.76 19.33 3.91
CA VAL A 188 -14.93 20.14 3.02
C VAL A 188 -14.23 21.30 3.73
N ASP A 189 -14.75 21.72 4.87
CA ASP A 189 -14.23 22.82 5.70
C ASP A 189 -13.22 22.30 6.75
N GLY A 190 -12.95 21.00 6.76
CA GLY A 190 -11.98 20.38 7.63
C GLY A 190 -12.52 20.08 9.04
N ASN A 191 -13.83 20.16 9.26
CA ASN A 191 -14.42 19.72 10.52
C ASN A 191 -14.43 18.18 10.55
N VAL A 192 -13.85 17.64 11.60
CA VAL A 192 -13.69 16.19 11.82
C VAL A 192 -14.57 15.79 12.99
N THR A 193 -15.43 14.80 12.77
CA THR A 193 -16.23 14.16 13.82
C THR A 193 -15.76 12.72 13.98
N LEU A 194 -15.48 12.33 15.22
CA LEU A 194 -14.97 11.02 15.60
C LEU A 194 -16.05 10.22 16.34
N THR A 195 -16.10 8.93 16.07
CA THR A 195 -16.98 7.97 16.76
C THR A 195 -16.17 6.76 17.17
N TRP A 196 -15.91 6.65 18.47
CA TRP A 196 -15.09 5.58 19.05
C TRP A 196 -15.91 4.31 19.21
N LYS A 197 -15.36 3.20 18.73
CA LYS A 197 -16.01 1.88 18.77
C LYS A 197 -15.37 0.96 19.80
N HIS A 198 -14.03 0.96 19.86
CA HIS A 198 -13.26 0.17 20.79
C HIS A 198 -12.33 1.11 21.56
N CYS A 199 -12.33 1.02 22.88
CA CYS A 199 -11.46 1.79 23.74
C CYS A 199 -10.85 0.89 24.82
N ILE A 200 -9.56 1.10 25.09
CA ILE A 200 -8.87 0.49 26.23
C ILE A 200 -8.19 1.58 27.04
N ALA A 201 -8.13 1.37 28.35
CA ALA A 201 -7.40 2.20 29.28
C ALA A 201 -6.40 1.33 30.04
N PHE A 202 -5.25 1.92 30.39
CA PHE A 202 -4.30 1.26 31.27
C PHE A 202 -4.67 1.53 32.73
N ASP A 203 -4.92 0.46 33.49
CA ASP A 203 -5.09 0.53 34.93
C ASP A 203 -3.72 0.48 35.62
N LYS A 204 -3.29 1.61 36.16
CA LYS A 204 -2.04 1.75 36.91
C LYS A 204 -2.00 0.90 38.19
N ALA A 205 -3.14 0.63 38.81
CA ALA A 205 -3.19 -0.16 40.04
C ALA A 205 -3.06 -1.66 39.75
N ALA A 206 -3.65 -2.11 38.63
CA ALA A 206 -3.58 -3.50 38.19
C ALA A 206 -2.38 -3.81 37.27
N ASP A 207 -1.67 -2.79 36.79
CA ASP A 207 -0.59 -2.87 35.80
C ASP A 207 -1.03 -3.57 34.50
N GLN A 208 -2.29 -3.32 34.09
CA GLN A 208 -2.94 -4.05 32.99
C GLN A 208 -3.79 -3.13 32.11
N TRP A 209 -3.87 -3.47 30.83
CA TRP A 209 -4.79 -2.85 29.89
C TRP A 209 -6.15 -3.52 29.96
N ALA A 210 -7.22 -2.72 30.07
CA ALA A 210 -8.59 -3.22 30.14
C ALA A 210 -9.50 -2.47 29.16
N ALA A 211 -10.58 -3.14 28.73
CA ALA A 211 -11.67 -2.50 28.00
C ALA A 211 -12.20 -1.32 28.80
N SER A 212 -12.38 -0.18 28.14
CA SER A 212 -13.06 0.97 28.74
C SER A 212 -14.22 1.39 27.85
N ALA A 213 -15.38 1.59 28.46
CA ALA A 213 -16.51 2.25 27.82
C ALA A 213 -16.42 3.78 27.92
N ASP A 214 -15.52 4.29 28.78
CA ASP A 214 -15.30 5.71 28.91
C ASP A 214 -14.52 6.22 27.70
N THR A 215 -15.11 7.18 27.01
CA THR A 215 -14.48 7.87 25.87
C THR A 215 -14.46 9.37 26.08
N SER A 216 -14.82 9.83 27.28
CA SER A 216 -15.07 11.24 27.59
C SER A 216 -13.82 12.10 27.44
N ILE A 217 -12.64 11.50 27.62
CA ILE A 217 -11.35 12.19 27.46
C ILE A 217 -10.82 12.18 26.03
N LEU A 218 -11.36 11.30 25.17
CA LEU A 218 -10.93 11.22 23.78
C LEU A 218 -11.62 12.32 22.97
N PRO A 219 -10.91 13.00 22.04
CA PRO A 219 -11.54 14.01 21.20
C PRO A 219 -12.66 13.37 20.37
N SER A 220 -13.85 13.96 20.38
CA SER A 220 -14.99 13.54 19.55
C SER A 220 -15.21 14.47 18.35
N PHE A 221 -14.64 15.67 18.40
CA PHE A 221 -14.76 16.68 17.35
C PHE A 221 -13.59 17.66 17.38
N PHE A 222 -13.08 18.04 16.21
CA PHE A 222 -12.11 19.14 16.04
C PHE A 222 -12.10 19.64 14.60
N CYS A 223 -11.54 20.83 14.37
CA CYS A 223 -11.34 21.37 13.01
C CYS A 223 -9.86 21.30 12.62
N LEU A 224 -9.54 20.79 11.43
CA LEU A 224 -8.17 20.73 10.90
C LEU A 224 -7.54 22.11 10.70
N ALA A 225 -8.35 23.15 10.55
CA ALA A 225 -7.92 24.54 10.48
C ALA A 225 -7.56 25.13 11.85
N ASP A 226 -7.95 24.49 12.95
CA ASP A 226 -7.75 25.02 14.30
C ASP A 226 -6.25 25.20 14.59
N ALA A 227 -5.89 26.30 15.25
CA ALA A 227 -4.52 26.58 15.69
C ALA A 227 -3.96 25.45 16.58
N ASN A 228 -4.82 24.78 17.34
CA ASN A 228 -4.45 23.70 18.26
C ASN A 228 -4.12 22.37 17.56
N VAL A 229 -4.47 22.22 16.29
CA VAL A 229 -4.08 21.05 15.47
C VAL A 229 -2.67 21.27 14.95
N LEU A 230 -1.75 20.42 15.38
CA LEU A 230 -0.32 20.51 15.09
C LEU A 230 0.20 19.27 14.37
N PRO A 231 1.33 19.37 13.64
CA PRO A 231 2.02 18.18 13.15
C PRO A 231 2.54 17.35 14.31
N VAL A 232 2.48 16.03 14.15
CA VAL A 232 3.08 15.12 15.13
C VAL A 232 4.60 15.32 15.19
N GLN A 233 5.13 15.49 16.39
CA GLN A 233 6.57 15.67 16.59
C GLN A 233 7.34 14.35 16.36
N PRO A 234 8.63 14.40 15.96
CA PRO A 234 9.40 13.19 15.66
C PRO A 234 9.48 12.15 16.80
N ASN A 235 9.39 12.61 18.05
CA ASN A 235 9.46 11.76 19.24
C ASN A 235 8.08 11.45 19.84
N GLU A 236 7.03 12.05 19.31
CA GLU A 236 5.68 11.95 19.84
C GLU A 236 5.02 10.67 19.33
N ASN A 237 4.92 9.66 20.18
CA ASN A 237 4.31 8.37 19.92
C ASN A 237 3.57 7.89 21.18
N ALA A 238 2.84 6.78 21.08
CA ALA A 238 2.09 6.25 22.22
C ALA A 238 2.97 6.05 23.48
N GLN A 239 4.18 5.52 23.33
CA GLN A 239 5.12 5.34 24.45
C GLN A 239 5.66 6.66 24.99
N SER A 240 5.90 7.66 24.15
CA SER A 240 6.34 8.98 24.65
C SER A 240 5.24 9.73 25.40
N LEU A 241 3.97 9.46 25.08
CA LEU A 241 2.83 10.07 25.78
C LEU A 241 2.63 9.47 27.18
N TRP A 242 2.96 8.19 27.37
CA TRP A 242 2.66 7.45 28.61
C TRP A 242 3.87 7.00 29.42
N GLY A 243 5.06 7.07 28.83
CA GLY A 243 6.28 6.50 29.39
C GLY A 243 6.41 5.00 29.20
N ASP A 244 7.24 4.38 30.04
CA ASP A 244 7.53 2.94 29.99
C ASP A 244 6.41 2.14 30.67
N ILE A 245 5.36 1.86 29.90
CA ILE A 245 4.25 0.98 30.30
C ILE A 245 4.22 -0.29 29.43
N ALA A 246 3.52 -1.31 29.92
CA ALA A 246 3.35 -2.57 29.21
C ALA A 246 2.78 -2.36 27.80
N ASN A 247 3.31 -3.09 26.82
CA ASN A 247 2.90 -2.93 25.42
C ASN A 247 1.40 -3.30 25.25
N PRO A 248 0.54 -2.39 24.78
CA PRO A 248 -0.91 -2.62 24.65
C PRO A 248 -1.27 -3.68 23.61
N ARG A 249 -0.30 -4.20 22.85
CA ARG A 249 -0.50 -5.12 21.73
C ARG A 249 -1.49 -6.23 22.09
N THR A 250 -1.17 -7.12 23.03
CA THR A 250 -2.05 -8.26 23.34
C THR A 250 -3.48 -7.82 23.72
N ALA A 251 -3.60 -6.77 24.54
CA ALA A 251 -4.90 -6.25 24.97
C ALA A 251 -5.71 -5.64 23.81
N LEU A 252 -5.07 -5.00 22.84
CA LEU A 252 -5.73 -4.51 21.63
C LEU A 252 -6.39 -5.67 20.88
N GLU A 253 -5.64 -6.76 20.63
CA GLU A 253 -6.17 -7.95 19.93
C GLU A 253 -7.34 -8.60 20.69
N GLU A 254 -7.21 -8.77 22.01
CA GLU A 254 -8.26 -9.34 22.88
C GLU A 254 -9.53 -8.49 22.93
N ASN A 255 -9.38 -7.17 22.84
CA ASN A 255 -10.50 -6.22 22.82
C ASN A 255 -11.02 -5.92 21.40
N GLY A 256 -10.60 -6.70 20.41
CA GLY A 256 -11.12 -6.67 19.04
C GLY A 256 -10.53 -5.58 18.16
N PHE A 257 -9.44 -4.92 18.58
CA PHE A 257 -8.77 -3.92 17.77
C PHE A 257 -8.05 -4.58 16.60
N GLN A 258 -8.12 -3.94 15.43
CA GLN A 258 -7.38 -4.42 14.27
C GLN A 258 -5.98 -3.80 14.28
N MET A 259 -5.00 -4.48 14.88
CA MET A 259 -3.61 -4.01 15.02
C MET A 259 -2.94 -3.43 13.76
N ARG A 260 -3.39 -3.81 12.57
CA ARG A 260 -2.88 -3.25 11.30
C ARG A 260 -3.17 -1.75 11.15
N HIS A 261 -4.09 -1.21 11.95
CA HIS A 261 -4.67 0.11 11.79
C HIS A 261 -4.39 1.06 12.98
N VAL A 262 -3.93 0.52 14.12
CA VAL A 262 -3.62 1.25 15.37
C VAL A 262 -2.10 1.42 15.55
N VAL A 263 -1.33 1.43 14.45
CA VAL A 263 0.09 1.79 14.55
C VAL A 263 0.20 3.31 14.54
N LEU A 264 0.18 3.86 15.75
CA LEU A 264 0.44 5.27 16.05
C LEU A 264 1.93 5.60 16.12
N THR A 265 2.79 4.71 15.63
CA THR A 265 4.21 4.98 15.45
C THR A 265 4.47 5.25 13.97
N PRO A 266 5.13 6.35 13.59
CA PRO A 266 5.53 6.54 12.21
C PRO A 266 6.40 5.35 11.81
N LYS A 267 6.04 4.65 10.73
CA LYS A 267 6.90 3.62 10.18
C LYS A 267 8.16 4.33 9.69
N ARG A 268 9.26 4.25 10.45
CA ARG A 268 10.56 4.79 10.01
C ARG A 268 10.87 4.19 8.65
N ARG A 269 10.88 5.04 7.63
CA ARG A 269 11.35 4.68 6.31
C ARG A 269 12.87 4.83 6.37
N ASN A 270 13.56 3.71 6.65
CA ASN A 270 15.00 3.61 6.37
C ASN A 270 15.22 3.74 4.85
#